data_AF-A8TZZ3-F1
#
_entry.id   AF-A8TZZ3-F1
#
_cell.length_a   1.000
_cell.length_b   1.000
_cell.length_c   1.000
_cell.angle_alpha   90.00
_cell.angle_beta   90.00
_cell.angle_gamma   90.00
#
_symmetry.space_group_name_H-M   'P 1'
#
loop_
_entity.id
_entity.type
_entity.pdbx_description
1 polymer ?
#
loop_
_entity_poly.entity_id
_entity_poly.type
_entity_poly.pdbx_seq_one_letter_code
_entity_poly.pdbx_strand_id
1 'polypeptide(L)'
;MTGRIRVVIATTEGPSTVLRVTAEDPAVRSVVCLGRTTTTLPISRAYDAFVRAPTGVVERAVGHPSFRVDVSAPIDDGDSWQLGLYLAHRLKAAGRLAEDDEPADKTVWVTGAVDGDLAVHPVERVSEKWRRSEGWLAESGVDLLMVLPSGQAGALGDLPGGAEVVEAGTVGAVLARLGIERSSTPRRARRWPFLAALVGIVGVALGVFAWLNQQPSPIERPASSAPPPVAALPIFDPAQVRLVTLERRPVGGSCAGEQRTELVEPGRETPPGVCGLVVQAINGDATGGFVWLIAVVEGTFREYSGNAKSFDIAVGSFAPGETVEVRVASPSWVRRPVVFRVLLVVSGGDREDVSRALAGAETLSTNDFDRLAEQLIELGLDVRTVRHRVQPRA
;
A
#
# COMPACT_ATOMS: atom_id res chain seq x y z
N MET A 1 -35.46 -9.08 -0.60
CA MET A 1 -35.04 -7.92 -1.42
C MET A 1 -33.74 -8.28 -2.14
N THR A 2 -33.71 -8.25 -3.47
CA THR A 2 -32.59 -8.69 -4.32
C THR A 2 -31.76 -7.53 -4.88
N GLY A 3 -31.98 -6.31 -4.39
CA GLY A 3 -31.37 -5.10 -4.93
C GLY A 3 -29.86 -5.01 -4.72
N ARG A 4 -29.22 -4.19 -5.57
CA ARG A 4 -27.80 -3.81 -5.50
C ARG A 4 -27.58 -2.76 -4.43
N ILE A 5 -26.46 -2.87 -3.74
CA ILE A 5 -26.13 -2.05 -2.58
C ILE A 5 -24.79 -1.38 -2.83
N ARG A 6 -24.77 -0.05 -2.71
CA ARG A 6 -23.55 0.75 -2.73
C ARG A 6 -22.98 0.83 -1.32
N VAL A 7 -21.68 0.57 -1.18
CA VAL A 7 -20.98 0.67 0.12
C VAL A 7 -20.14 1.93 0.14
N VAL A 8 -20.35 2.75 1.17
CA VAL A 8 -19.64 4.01 1.38
C VAL A 8 -19.03 4.03 2.76
N ILE A 9 -17.72 4.10 2.80
CA ILE A 9 -16.91 4.07 4.01
C ILE A 9 -16.78 5.49 4.54
N ALA A 10 -17.17 5.69 5.79
CA ALA A 10 -17.05 6.98 6.44
C ALA A 10 -15.61 7.22 6.90
N THR A 11 -14.99 8.29 6.40
CA THR A 11 -13.65 8.70 6.81
C THR A 11 -13.63 10.15 7.28
N THR A 12 -12.56 10.55 7.96
CA THR A 12 -12.38 11.93 8.42
C THR A 12 -12.04 12.89 7.28
N GLU A 13 -11.59 12.37 6.14
CA GLU A 13 -11.33 13.13 4.91
C GLU A 13 -12.56 13.23 3.99
N GLY A 14 -13.65 12.53 4.34
CA GLY A 14 -14.88 12.46 3.55
C GLY A 14 -15.32 11.02 3.27
N PRO A 15 -16.53 10.82 2.75
CA PRO A 15 -17.02 9.49 2.40
C PRO A 15 -16.21 8.90 1.22
N SER A 16 -15.84 7.63 1.33
CA SER A 16 -15.14 6.88 0.27
C SER A 16 -16.00 5.71 -0.20
N THR A 17 -16.47 5.79 -1.45
CA THR A 17 -17.32 4.75 -2.05
C THR A 17 -16.46 3.60 -2.55
N VAL A 18 -16.85 2.37 -2.24
CA VAL A 18 -16.25 1.18 -2.87
C VAL A 18 -16.76 1.09 -4.30
N LEU A 19 -15.86 1.32 -5.25
CA LEU A 19 -16.18 1.31 -6.68
C LEU A 19 -16.16 -0.11 -7.22
N ARG A 20 -15.19 -0.93 -6.82
CA ARG A 20 -15.02 -2.27 -7.39
C ARG A 20 -14.24 -3.19 -6.48
N VAL A 21 -14.59 -4.47 -6.51
CA VAL A 21 -13.84 -5.55 -5.85
C VAL A 21 -13.50 -6.62 -6.88
N THR A 22 -12.20 -6.81 -7.12
CA THR A 22 -11.67 -7.76 -8.12
C THR A 22 -10.82 -8.81 -7.42
N ALA A 23 -11.10 -10.09 -7.67
CA ALA A 23 -10.24 -11.18 -7.23
C ALA A 23 -8.96 -11.19 -8.07
N GLU A 24 -7.81 -11.21 -7.40
CA GLU A 24 -6.49 -11.23 -8.04
C GLU A 24 -5.84 -12.62 -7.89
N ASP A 25 -4.67 -12.82 -8.51
CA ASP A 25 -3.89 -14.05 -8.32
C ASP A 25 -3.61 -14.29 -6.81
N PRO A 26 -3.86 -15.49 -6.26
CA PRO A 26 -3.56 -15.80 -4.86
C PRO A 26 -2.10 -15.52 -4.43
N ALA A 27 -1.15 -15.54 -5.37
CA ALA A 27 0.26 -15.28 -5.11
C ALA A 27 0.57 -13.79 -4.90
N VAL A 28 -0.23 -12.86 -5.43
CA VAL A 28 -0.02 -11.41 -5.23
C VAL A 28 -0.70 -10.93 -3.96
N ARG A 29 -0.26 -9.81 -3.39
CA ARG A 29 -0.90 -9.20 -2.22
C ARG A 29 -2.16 -8.44 -2.60
N SER A 30 -3.11 -8.40 -1.68
CA SER A 30 -4.30 -7.55 -1.82
C SER A 30 -3.90 -6.07 -1.77
N VAL A 31 -4.65 -5.23 -2.47
CA VAL A 31 -4.35 -3.80 -2.60
C VAL A 31 -5.64 -2.98 -2.65
N VAL A 32 -5.60 -1.78 -2.09
CA VAL A 32 -6.67 -0.79 -2.25
C VAL A 32 -6.14 0.36 -3.10
N CYS A 33 -6.84 0.72 -4.18
CA CYS A 33 -6.42 1.75 -5.13
C CYS A 33 -7.42 2.91 -5.19
N LEU A 34 -6.93 4.10 -5.47
CA LEU A 34 -7.76 5.29 -5.67
C LEU A 34 -8.28 5.36 -7.11
N GLY A 35 -9.60 5.53 -7.28
CA GLY A 35 -10.23 5.95 -8.54
C GLY A 35 -9.88 5.08 -9.75
N ARG A 36 -9.72 3.77 -9.56
CA ARG A 36 -9.29 2.80 -10.59
C ARG A 36 -7.88 3.03 -11.16
N THR A 37 -7.11 3.93 -10.57
CA THR A 37 -5.72 4.17 -10.95
C THR A 37 -4.81 3.07 -10.39
N THR A 38 -3.52 3.14 -10.71
CA THR A 38 -2.49 2.30 -10.06
C THR A 38 -2.00 2.87 -8.73
N THR A 39 -2.60 3.99 -8.26
CA THR A 39 -2.23 4.63 -7.00
C THR A 39 -2.75 3.81 -5.83
N THR A 40 -1.85 3.11 -5.14
CA THR A 40 -2.15 2.30 -3.96
C THR A 40 -2.33 3.17 -2.71
N LEU A 41 -3.36 2.88 -1.92
CA LEU A 41 -3.62 3.59 -0.67
C LEU A 41 -2.77 3.03 0.49
N PRO A 42 -2.40 3.88 1.47
CA PRO A 42 -1.62 3.47 2.65
C PRO A 42 -2.18 2.27 3.41
N ILE A 43 -3.51 2.11 3.48
CA ILE A 43 -4.15 0.97 4.16
C ILE A 43 -3.90 -0.39 3.47
N SER A 44 -3.31 -0.45 2.27
CA SER A 44 -3.20 -1.69 1.48
C SER A 44 -2.52 -2.84 2.23
N ARG A 45 -1.48 -2.56 3.04
CA ARG A 45 -0.81 -3.59 3.83
C ARG A 45 -1.71 -4.14 4.94
N ALA A 46 -2.41 -3.26 5.66
CA ALA A 46 -3.35 -3.65 6.70
C ALA A 46 -4.57 -4.38 6.10
N TYR A 47 -5.00 -3.97 4.91
CA TYR A 47 -6.04 -4.63 4.14
C TYR A 47 -5.63 -6.04 3.67
N ASP A 48 -4.41 -6.22 3.14
CA ASP A 48 -3.89 -7.55 2.80
C ASP A 48 -3.85 -8.48 4.01
N ALA A 49 -3.39 -7.98 5.15
CA ALA A 49 -3.46 -8.72 6.41
C ALA A 49 -4.91 -9.04 6.78
N PHE A 50 -5.85 -8.09 6.71
CA PHE A 50 -7.27 -8.33 7.00
C PHE A 50 -7.91 -9.39 6.08
N VAL A 51 -7.45 -9.46 4.82
CA VAL A 51 -7.95 -10.42 3.84
C VAL A 51 -7.41 -11.82 4.08
N ARG A 52 -6.08 -11.96 4.15
CA ARG A 52 -5.36 -13.23 4.08
C ARG A 52 -5.06 -13.80 5.47
N ALA A 53 -4.92 -15.12 5.57
CA ALA A 53 -4.36 -15.76 6.77
C ALA A 53 -3.04 -15.07 7.23
N PRO A 54 -2.81 -14.89 8.54
CA PRO A 54 -3.45 -15.63 9.65
C PRO A 54 -4.77 -15.05 10.19
N THR A 55 -5.03 -13.75 10.07
CA THR A 55 -6.33 -13.17 10.50
C THR A 55 -7.43 -13.60 9.53
N GLY A 56 -7.19 -13.47 8.21
CA GLY A 56 -7.95 -14.15 7.16
C GLY A 56 -9.45 -13.89 7.16
N VAL A 57 -9.90 -12.73 7.66
CA VAL A 57 -11.31 -12.47 7.98
C VAL A 57 -12.15 -12.50 6.70
N VAL A 58 -11.65 -11.89 5.62
CA VAL A 58 -12.31 -11.92 4.31
C VAL A 58 -12.12 -13.27 3.64
N GLU A 59 -10.91 -13.83 3.60
CA GLU A 59 -10.64 -15.13 2.96
C GLU A 59 -11.55 -16.24 3.52
N ARG A 60 -11.76 -16.30 4.83
CA ARG A 60 -12.69 -17.26 5.45
C ARG A 60 -14.14 -17.06 5.00
N ALA A 61 -14.52 -15.83 4.69
CA ALA A 61 -15.89 -15.48 4.34
C ALA A 61 -16.21 -15.67 2.85
N VAL A 62 -15.24 -15.47 1.95
CA VAL A 62 -15.47 -15.52 0.49
C VAL A 62 -14.64 -16.58 -0.24
N GLY A 63 -13.68 -17.21 0.43
CA GLY A 63 -12.90 -18.35 -0.08
C GLY A 63 -11.72 -17.99 -0.99
N HIS A 64 -11.28 -16.73 -1.00
CA HIS A 64 -10.17 -16.26 -1.85
C HIS A 64 -9.24 -15.30 -1.08
N PRO A 65 -7.90 -15.38 -1.23
CA PRO A 65 -6.94 -14.68 -0.35
C PRO A 65 -6.30 -13.41 -0.92
N SER A 66 -6.72 -12.96 -2.11
CA SER A 66 -6.10 -11.82 -2.79
C SER A 66 -7.09 -10.99 -3.58
N PHE A 67 -7.14 -9.69 -3.32
CA PHE A 67 -8.07 -8.79 -4.00
C PHE A 67 -7.49 -7.42 -4.28
N ARG A 68 -7.91 -6.85 -5.41
CA ARG A 68 -7.84 -5.42 -5.67
C ARG A 68 -9.19 -4.79 -5.36
N VAL A 69 -9.18 -3.73 -4.55
CA VAL A 69 -10.35 -2.89 -4.31
C VAL A 69 -10.08 -1.48 -4.84
N ASP A 70 -10.99 -0.95 -5.65
CA ASP A 70 -10.93 0.45 -6.08
C ASP A 70 -11.93 1.27 -5.25
N VAL A 71 -11.51 2.43 -4.72
CA VAL A 71 -12.36 3.34 -3.94
C VAL A 71 -12.36 4.76 -4.51
N SER A 72 -13.41 5.53 -4.26
CA SER A 72 -13.60 6.86 -4.87
C SER A 72 -12.76 7.96 -4.24
N ALA A 73 -12.43 7.82 -2.95
CA ALA A 73 -11.66 8.81 -2.20
C ALA A 73 -10.58 8.13 -1.33
N PRO A 74 -9.49 8.83 -0.98
CA PRO A 74 -8.45 8.27 -0.14
C PRO A 74 -8.99 7.77 1.21
N ILE A 75 -8.38 6.69 1.70
CA ILE A 75 -8.53 6.18 3.05
C ILE A 75 -7.12 6.09 3.61
N ASP A 76 -6.82 6.91 4.61
CA ASP A 76 -5.45 7.12 5.05
C ASP A 76 -4.98 6.05 6.04
N ASP A 77 -5.65 5.92 7.18
CA ASP A 77 -5.24 5.03 8.26
C ASP A 77 -6.40 4.72 9.23
N GLY A 78 -6.10 3.94 10.27
CA GLY A 78 -7.02 3.46 11.29
C GLY A 78 -7.81 2.25 10.82
N ASP A 79 -8.65 1.71 11.70
CA ASP A 79 -9.37 0.45 11.43
C ASP A 79 -10.83 0.66 10.98
N SER A 80 -11.30 1.90 10.89
CA SER A 80 -12.71 2.18 10.64
C SER A 80 -13.23 1.81 9.25
N TRP A 81 -12.34 1.45 8.32
CA TRP A 81 -12.68 0.96 6.99
C TRP A 81 -12.99 -0.54 6.96
N GLN A 82 -12.57 -1.30 7.98
CA GLN A 82 -12.62 -2.77 7.98
C GLN A 82 -14.05 -3.30 7.79
N LEU A 83 -15.02 -2.71 8.51
CA LEU A 83 -16.43 -3.11 8.35
C LEU A 83 -16.94 -2.84 6.93
N GLY A 84 -16.65 -1.67 6.38
CA GLY A 84 -17.08 -1.31 5.03
C GLY A 84 -16.48 -2.22 3.96
N LEU A 85 -15.17 -2.48 3.99
CA LEU A 85 -14.54 -3.39 3.04
C LEU A 85 -15.04 -4.83 3.22
N TYR A 86 -15.23 -5.30 4.45
CA TYR A 86 -15.82 -6.63 4.68
C TYR A 86 -17.22 -6.74 4.07
N LEU A 87 -18.09 -5.75 4.29
CA LEU A 87 -19.44 -5.74 3.70
C LEU A 87 -19.38 -5.73 2.17
N ALA A 88 -18.48 -4.95 1.57
CA ALA A 88 -18.31 -4.93 0.12
C ALA A 88 -17.92 -6.30 -0.44
N HIS A 89 -17.02 -7.04 0.21
CA HIS A 89 -16.68 -8.41 -0.15
C HIS A 89 -17.88 -9.36 -0.07
N ARG A 90 -18.65 -9.28 1.01
CA ARG A 90 -19.85 -10.12 1.19
C ARG A 90 -20.92 -9.82 0.15
N LEU A 91 -21.11 -8.54 -0.17
CA LEU A 91 -22.03 -8.09 -1.20
C LEU A 91 -21.57 -8.52 -2.60
N LYS A 92 -20.27 -8.42 -2.90
CA LYS A 92 -19.68 -8.89 -4.16
C LYS A 92 -19.89 -10.40 -4.32
N ALA A 93 -19.58 -11.18 -3.29
CA ALA A 93 -19.78 -12.64 -3.31
C ALA A 93 -21.26 -13.03 -3.46
N ALA A 94 -22.18 -12.19 -2.98
CA ALA A 94 -23.62 -12.37 -3.16
C ALA A 94 -24.17 -11.82 -4.49
N GLY A 95 -23.34 -11.22 -5.35
CA GLY A 95 -23.77 -10.58 -6.60
C GLY A 95 -24.62 -9.31 -6.39
N ARG A 96 -24.45 -8.64 -5.24
CA ARG A 96 -25.27 -7.52 -4.78
C ARG A 96 -24.50 -6.23 -4.52
N LEU A 97 -23.18 -6.20 -4.73
CA LEU A 97 -22.43 -4.94 -4.69
C LEU A 97 -22.77 -4.13 -5.94
N ALA A 98 -23.20 -2.87 -5.77
CA ALA A 98 -23.27 -1.91 -6.87
C ALA A 98 -21.85 -1.41 -7.14
N GLU A 99 -21.28 -1.75 -8.29
CA GLU A 99 -19.93 -1.33 -8.69
C GLU A 99 -19.99 -0.14 -9.65
N ASP A 100 -18.99 0.73 -9.59
CA ASP A 100 -18.88 1.92 -10.43
C ASP A 100 -20.21 2.73 -10.46
N ASP A 101 -20.67 3.07 -11.67
CA ASP A 101 -21.90 3.82 -11.94
C ASP A 101 -23.17 2.95 -11.97
N GLU A 102 -23.08 1.70 -11.55
CA GLU A 102 -24.26 0.84 -11.49
C GLU A 102 -25.33 1.44 -10.55
N PRO A 103 -26.61 1.39 -10.93
CA PRO A 103 -27.67 1.85 -10.05
C PRO A 103 -27.67 1.02 -8.77
N ALA A 104 -27.83 1.71 -7.64
CA ALA A 104 -27.95 1.09 -6.32
C ALA A 104 -29.37 1.33 -5.80
N ASP A 105 -30.00 0.26 -5.34
CA ASP A 105 -31.32 0.32 -4.71
C ASP A 105 -31.22 0.81 -3.25
N LYS A 106 -30.06 0.62 -2.64
CA LYS A 106 -29.75 1.03 -1.27
C LYS A 106 -28.29 1.47 -1.18
N THR A 107 -28.05 2.46 -0.33
CA THR A 107 -26.71 2.95 -0.02
C THR A 107 -26.42 2.68 1.45
N VAL A 108 -25.27 2.08 1.73
CA VAL A 108 -24.80 1.79 3.09
C VAL A 108 -23.65 2.73 3.39
N TRP A 109 -23.89 3.71 4.27
CA TRP A 109 -22.84 4.51 4.88
C TRP A 109 -22.35 3.77 6.12
N VAL A 110 -21.06 3.50 6.22
CA VAL A 110 -20.54 2.58 7.23
C VAL A 110 -19.19 3.00 7.81
N THR A 111 -19.05 2.79 9.12
CA THR A 111 -17.79 2.94 9.87
C THR A 111 -17.70 1.84 10.91
N GLY A 112 -16.50 1.32 11.17
CA GLY A 112 -16.30 0.33 12.23
C GLY A 112 -15.07 -0.54 12.01
N ALA A 113 -14.44 -0.95 13.10
CA ALA A 113 -13.36 -1.93 13.10
C ALA A 113 -13.94 -3.34 13.27
N VAL A 114 -13.31 -4.34 12.67
CA VAL A 114 -13.76 -5.74 12.69
C VAL A 114 -12.62 -6.65 13.10
N ASP A 115 -12.86 -7.45 14.14
CA ASP A 115 -11.87 -8.42 14.60
C ASP A 115 -12.01 -9.81 13.95
N GLY A 116 -11.16 -10.74 14.39
CA GLY A 116 -11.15 -12.13 13.91
C GLY A 116 -12.46 -12.89 14.14
N ASP A 117 -13.24 -12.50 15.15
CA ASP A 117 -14.51 -13.12 15.57
C ASP A 117 -15.73 -12.44 14.94
N LEU A 118 -15.50 -11.48 14.04
CA LEU A 118 -16.53 -10.66 13.41
C LEU A 118 -17.32 -9.79 14.39
N ALA A 119 -16.73 -9.45 15.53
CA ALA A 119 -17.25 -8.38 16.39
C ALA A 119 -16.93 -7.03 15.76
N VAL A 120 -17.84 -6.08 15.95
CA VAL A 120 -17.70 -4.71 15.45
C VAL A 120 -17.33 -3.81 16.63
N HIS A 121 -16.15 -3.17 16.52
CA HIS A 121 -15.58 -2.37 17.59
C HIS A 121 -15.79 -0.87 17.36
N PRO A 122 -15.95 -0.08 18.45
CA PRO A 122 -16.03 1.38 18.38
C PRO A 122 -14.85 1.99 17.64
N VAL A 123 -15.12 3.08 16.93
CA VAL A 123 -14.09 3.84 16.22
C VAL A 123 -14.15 5.31 16.58
N GLU A 124 -13.03 5.99 16.43
CA GLU A 124 -12.95 7.41 16.77
C GLU A 124 -13.63 8.31 15.74
N ARG A 125 -13.93 9.53 16.19
CA ARG A 125 -14.32 10.69 15.37
C ARG A 125 -15.58 10.47 14.51
N VAL A 126 -16.54 9.67 14.98
CA VAL A 126 -17.80 9.41 14.28
C VAL A 126 -18.55 10.70 13.93
N SER A 127 -18.62 11.68 14.84
CA SER A 127 -19.26 12.98 14.57
C SER A 127 -18.57 13.80 13.47
N GLU A 128 -17.25 13.68 13.33
CA GLU A 128 -16.56 14.34 12.22
C GLU A 128 -16.80 13.61 10.90
N LYS A 129 -16.70 12.27 10.88
CA LYS A 129 -17.02 11.45 9.71
C LYS A 129 -18.41 11.75 9.19
N TRP A 130 -19.36 11.89 10.12
CA TRP A 130 -20.73 12.32 9.84
C TRP A 130 -20.77 13.69 9.16
N ARG A 131 -20.23 14.74 9.81
CA ARG A 131 -20.20 16.10 9.28
C ARG A 131 -19.53 16.21 7.90
N ARG A 132 -18.47 15.43 7.68
CA ARG A 132 -17.75 15.36 6.39
C ARG A 132 -18.55 14.63 5.30
N SER A 133 -19.58 13.86 5.68
CA SER A 133 -20.45 13.13 4.77
C SER A 133 -21.76 13.84 4.48
N GLU A 134 -22.16 14.86 5.27
CA GLU A 134 -23.49 15.52 5.15
C GLU A 134 -23.79 16.00 3.73
N GLY A 135 -22.85 16.69 3.07
CA GLY A 135 -23.04 17.16 1.70
C GLY A 135 -23.26 16.03 0.71
N TRP A 136 -22.46 14.96 0.82
CA TRP A 136 -22.60 13.78 -0.02
C TRP A 136 -23.91 13.01 0.26
N LEU A 137 -24.31 12.90 1.53
CA LEU A 137 -25.54 12.23 1.94
C LEU A 137 -26.78 12.97 1.43
N ALA A 138 -26.76 14.31 1.42
CA ALA A 138 -27.84 15.11 0.88
C ALA A 138 -28.06 14.88 -0.63
N GLU A 139 -26.99 14.60 -1.37
CA GLU A 139 -27.02 14.30 -2.81
C GLU A 139 -27.34 12.83 -3.12
N SER A 140 -27.21 11.95 -2.13
CA SER A 140 -27.26 10.49 -2.33
C SER A 140 -28.63 9.96 -2.74
N GLY A 141 -29.74 10.68 -2.50
CA GLY A 141 -31.09 10.48 -3.05
C GLY A 141 -31.75 9.10 -2.87
N VAL A 142 -31.08 8.13 -2.26
CA VAL A 142 -31.39 6.70 -2.25
C VAL A 142 -31.68 6.24 -0.81
N ASP A 143 -32.44 5.15 -0.66
CA ASP A 143 -32.66 4.44 0.62
C ASP A 143 -31.32 4.22 1.35
N LEU A 144 -31.15 4.91 2.48
CA LEU A 144 -29.88 5.05 3.17
C LEU A 144 -29.88 4.23 4.46
N LEU A 145 -28.87 3.38 4.61
CA LEU A 145 -28.59 2.63 5.83
C LEU A 145 -27.27 3.11 6.45
N MET A 146 -27.37 3.67 7.64
CA MET A 146 -26.25 4.12 8.47
C MET A 146 -25.82 2.97 9.37
N VAL A 147 -24.61 2.45 9.19
CA VAL A 147 -24.06 1.35 9.99
C VAL A 147 -22.86 1.85 10.79
N LEU A 148 -22.93 1.67 12.10
CA LEU A 148 -21.89 2.09 13.02
C LEU A 148 -21.79 1.14 14.21
N PRO A 149 -20.68 1.17 14.98
CA PRO A 149 -20.54 0.32 16.16
C PRO A 149 -21.58 0.64 17.23
N SER A 150 -21.90 -0.35 18.06
CA SER A 150 -22.86 -0.20 19.15
C SER A 150 -22.51 0.94 20.11
N GLY A 151 -23.50 1.77 20.44
CA GLY A 151 -23.37 2.90 21.37
C GLY A 151 -22.81 4.18 20.75
N GLN A 152 -22.63 4.25 19.43
CA GLN A 152 -22.08 5.42 18.74
C GLN A 152 -23.14 6.22 17.93
N ALA A 153 -24.43 5.83 17.96
CA ALA A 153 -25.47 6.52 17.19
C ALA A 153 -25.69 7.97 17.65
N GLY A 154 -25.47 8.25 18.93
CA GLY A 154 -25.54 9.61 19.48
C GLY A 154 -24.49 10.57 18.90
N ALA A 155 -23.50 10.08 18.15
CA ALA A 155 -22.52 10.90 17.47
C ALA A 155 -23.01 11.46 16.13
N LEU A 156 -24.13 10.95 15.59
CA LEU A 156 -24.75 11.43 14.36
C LEU A 156 -25.56 12.71 14.63
N GLY A 157 -25.61 13.60 13.65
CA GLY A 157 -26.50 14.76 13.65
C GLY A 157 -27.88 14.45 13.08
N ASP A 158 -28.49 15.45 12.45
CA ASP A 158 -29.81 15.31 11.82
C ASP A 158 -29.76 14.36 10.62
N LEU A 159 -30.44 13.23 10.74
CA LEU A 159 -30.46 12.22 9.69
C LEU A 159 -31.26 12.70 8.45
N PRO A 160 -30.80 12.40 7.22
CA PRO A 160 -31.62 12.54 6.03
C PRO A 160 -32.96 11.84 6.18
N GLY A 161 -34.00 12.42 5.58
CA GLY A 161 -35.34 11.83 5.61
C GLY A 161 -35.35 10.40 5.06
N GLY A 162 -35.83 9.45 5.87
CA GLY A 162 -35.89 8.04 5.51
C GLY A 162 -34.60 7.24 5.74
N ALA A 163 -33.55 7.85 6.29
CA ALA A 163 -32.34 7.12 6.68
C ALA A 163 -32.61 6.20 7.88
N GLU A 164 -32.15 4.96 7.78
CA GLU A 164 -32.18 3.99 8.87
C GLU A 164 -30.82 3.92 9.57
N VAL A 165 -30.81 3.75 10.89
CA VAL A 165 -29.58 3.55 11.68
C VAL A 165 -29.51 2.15 12.25
N VAL A 166 -28.35 1.51 12.10
CA VAL A 166 -28.01 0.22 12.68
C VAL A 166 -26.74 0.34 13.51
N GLU A 167 -26.91 0.16 14.81
CA GLU A 167 -25.83 -0.02 15.76
C GLU A 167 -25.42 -1.49 15.83
N ALA A 168 -24.25 -1.81 15.28
CA ALA A 168 -23.76 -3.15 15.11
C ALA A 168 -22.73 -3.52 16.18
N GLY A 169 -23.01 -4.58 16.94
CA GLY A 169 -22.01 -5.24 17.79
C GLY A 169 -21.30 -6.39 17.07
N THR A 170 -21.88 -6.89 15.98
CA THR A 170 -21.31 -7.96 15.14
C THR A 170 -21.62 -7.71 13.68
N VAL A 171 -20.76 -8.21 12.79
CA VAL A 171 -20.98 -8.15 11.35
C VAL A 171 -22.22 -8.94 10.94
N GLY A 172 -22.52 -10.03 11.66
CA GLY A 172 -23.71 -10.85 11.41
C GLY A 172 -25.02 -10.09 11.50
N ALA A 173 -25.15 -9.17 12.46
CA ALA A 173 -26.33 -8.32 12.61
C ALA A 173 -26.55 -7.42 11.38
N VAL A 174 -25.47 -6.85 10.85
CA VAL A 174 -25.52 -6.01 9.64
C VAL A 174 -25.90 -6.83 8.42
N LEU A 175 -25.25 -8.00 8.22
CA LEU A 175 -25.54 -8.88 7.09
C LEU A 175 -27.00 -9.36 7.09
N ALA A 176 -27.55 -9.71 8.25
CA ALA A 176 -28.95 -10.07 8.40
C ALA A 176 -29.87 -8.90 7.98
N ARG A 177 -29.55 -7.67 8.37
CA ARG A 177 -30.31 -6.49 7.96
C ARG A 177 -30.25 -6.21 6.46
N LEU A 178 -29.11 -6.51 5.83
CA LEU A 178 -28.93 -6.43 4.39
C LEU A 178 -29.56 -7.61 3.63
N GLY A 179 -30.08 -8.62 4.33
CA GLY A 179 -30.62 -9.84 3.72
C GLY A 179 -29.54 -10.68 3.03
N ILE A 180 -28.30 -10.63 3.51
CA ILE A 180 -27.23 -11.54 3.11
C ILE A 180 -27.21 -12.66 4.15
N GLU A 181 -27.90 -13.77 3.86
CA GLU A 181 -27.81 -14.96 4.71
C GLU A 181 -26.35 -15.45 4.75
N ARG A 182 -25.98 -16.12 5.85
CA ARG A 182 -24.70 -16.82 5.94
C ARG A 182 -24.69 -17.89 4.86
N SER A 183 -24.11 -17.58 3.70
CA SER A 183 -23.74 -18.57 2.71
C SER A 183 -22.90 -19.61 3.43
N SER A 184 -23.51 -20.77 3.69
CA SER A 184 -22.81 -21.97 4.13
C SER A 184 -21.70 -22.19 3.11
N THR A 185 -20.47 -22.24 3.59
CA THR A 185 -19.25 -22.51 2.83
C THR A 185 -19.53 -23.57 1.77
N PRO A 186 -19.14 -23.38 0.49
CA PRO A 186 -19.21 -24.48 -0.45
C PRO A 186 -18.33 -25.59 0.10
N ARG A 187 -18.97 -26.72 0.42
CA ARG A 187 -18.34 -27.93 0.91
C ARG A 187 -17.26 -28.30 -0.11
N ARG A 188 -16.00 -27.96 0.16
CA ARG A 188 -14.87 -28.33 -0.69
C ARG A 188 -14.90 -29.84 -0.76
N ALA A 189 -15.39 -30.35 -1.89
CA ALA A 189 -15.51 -31.77 -2.14
C ALA A 189 -14.11 -32.34 -2.06
N ARG A 190 -13.85 -32.99 -0.92
CA ARG A 190 -12.69 -33.83 -0.65
C ARG A 190 -12.65 -34.92 -1.72
N ARG A 191 -12.00 -34.62 -2.85
CA ARG A 191 -11.52 -35.62 -3.79
C ARG A 191 -10.07 -35.89 -3.47
N TRP A 192 -9.86 -36.91 -2.63
CA TRP A 192 -8.65 -37.71 -2.66
C TRP A 192 -8.49 -38.28 -4.08
N PRO A 193 -7.27 -38.26 -4.62
CA PRO A 193 -6.72 -39.52 -5.10
C PRO A 193 -5.27 -39.70 -4.62
N PHE A 194 -5.11 -40.13 -3.37
CA PHE A 194 -3.92 -40.91 -2.98
C PHE A 194 -4.11 -42.36 -3.47
N LEU A 195 -4.00 -42.60 -4.78
CA LEU A 195 -3.88 -43.95 -5.34
C LEU A 195 -3.51 -43.92 -6.85
N ALA A 196 -2.41 -43.25 -7.19
CA ALA A 196 -1.76 -43.41 -8.51
C ALA A 196 -0.24 -43.15 -8.51
N ALA A 197 0.39 -42.89 -7.36
CA ALA A 197 1.81 -42.56 -7.28
C ALA A 197 2.71 -43.74 -6.83
N LEU A 198 2.19 -44.97 -6.76
CA LEU A 198 2.96 -46.15 -6.34
C LEU A 198 3.46 -47.04 -7.49
N VAL A 199 3.14 -46.72 -8.75
CA VAL A 199 3.63 -47.45 -9.94
C VAL A 199 4.76 -46.69 -10.67
N GLY A 200 4.96 -45.39 -10.38
CA GLY A 200 6.01 -44.57 -11.03
C GLY A 200 7.42 -44.70 -10.43
N ILE A 201 7.56 -45.24 -9.21
CA ILE A 201 8.84 -45.23 -8.46
C ILE A 201 9.77 -46.39 -8.88
N VAL A 202 9.25 -47.46 -9.49
CA VAL A 202 10.08 -48.57 -9.98
C VAL A 202 10.69 -48.29 -11.37
N GLY A 203 10.04 -47.45 -12.19
CA GLY A 203 10.55 -47.10 -13.53
C GLY A 203 11.72 -46.13 -13.53
N VAL A 204 11.78 -45.22 -12.55
CA VAL A 204 12.86 -44.22 -12.45
C VAL A 204 14.16 -44.83 -11.90
N ALA A 205 14.07 -45.84 -11.02
CA ALA A 205 15.25 -46.51 -10.46
C ALA A 205 16.03 -47.34 -11.51
N LEU A 206 15.38 -47.86 -12.55
CA LEU A 206 16.05 -48.60 -13.63
C LEU A 206 16.63 -47.68 -14.72
N GLY A 207 16.05 -46.49 -14.94
CA GLY A 207 16.56 -45.51 -15.90
C GLY A 207 17.87 -44.84 -15.45
N VAL A 208 18.04 -44.60 -14.15
CA VAL A 208 19.25 -43.95 -13.60
C VAL A 208 20.46 -44.90 -13.61
N PHE A 209 20.25 -46.22 -13.49
CA PHE A 209 21.35 -47.19 -13.50
C PHE A 209 21.97 -47.41 -14.90
N ALA A 210 21.18 -47.25 -15.97
CA ALA A 210 21.68 -47.36 -17.34
C ALA A 210 22.44 -46.12 -17.84
N TRP A 211 22.16 -44.94 -17.28
CA TRP A 211 22.82 -43.67 -17.64
C TRP A 211 24.17 -43.47 -16.93
N LEU A 212 24.32 -43.99 -15.70
CA LEU A 212 25.58 -43.89 -14.94
C LEU A 212 26.72 -44.78 -15.47
N ASN A 213 26.44 -45.71 -16.39
CA ASN A 213 27.42 -46.67 -16.91
C ASN A 213 27.98 -46.32 -18.31
N GLN A 214 27.67 -45.14 -18.86
CA GLN A 214 28.21 -44.65 -20.14
C GLN A 214 29.24 -43.52 -19.93
N GLN A 215 30.13 -43.64 -18.93
CA GLN A 215 31.26 -42.72 -18.86
C GLN A 215 32.33 -43.10 -19.90
N PRO A 216 32.74 -42.18 -20.79
CA PRO A 216 33.89 -42.39 -21.64
C PRO A 216 35.19 -42.45 -20.81
N SER A 217 36.15 -43.19 -21.34
CA SER A 217 37.48 -43.46 -20.77
C SER A 217 38.24 -42.17 -20.37
N PRO A 218 39.17 -42.27 -19.40
CA PRO A 218 39.86 -41.10 -18.86
C PRO A 218 40.72 -40.42 -19.94
N ILE A 219 40.39 -39.16 -20.23
CA ILE A 219 41.23 -38.26 -21.01
C ILE A 219 42.49 -38.00 -20.19
N GLU A 220 43.65 -38.28 -20.80
CA GLU A 220 44.98 -37.90 -20.36
C GLU A 220 45.01 -36.42 -19.96
N ARG A 221 45.38 -36.14 -18.71
CA ARG A 221 45.52 -34.75 -18.22
C ARG A 221 46.76 -34.13 -18.88
N PRO A 222 46.63 -33.06 -19.69
CA PRO A 222 47.76 -32.18 -19.91
C PRO A 222 48.12 -31.51 -18.58
N ALA A 223 49.41 -31.22 -18.42
CA ALA A 223 50.00 -30.64 -17.23
C ALA A 223 49.15 -29.49 -16.66
N SER A 224 48.88 -29.57 -15.36
CA SER A 224 48.24 -28.55 -14.54
C SER A 224 48.93 -27.20 -14.69
N SER A 225 48.48 -26.39 -15.64
CA SER A 225 48.68 -24.94 -15.57
C SER A 225 47.88 -24.43 -14.37
N ALA A 226 48.53 -23.67 -13.49
CA ALA A 226 47.89 -23.02 -12.35
C ALA A 226 46.56 -22.37 -12.78
N PRO A 227 45.50 -22.45 -11.95
CA PRO A 227 44.26 -21.73 -12.25
C PRO A 227 44.61 -20.25 -12.44
N PRO A 228 44.03 -19.57 -13.46
CA PRO A 228 44.15 -18.13 -13.55
C PRO A 228 43.69 -17.54 -12.21
N PRO A 229 44.32 -16.48 -11.70
CA PRO A 229 43.84 -15.82 -10.50
C PRO A 229 42.37 -15.53 -10.70
N VAL A 230 41.53 -16.04 -9.78
CA VAL A 230 40.11 -15.69 -9.73
C VAL A 230 40.07 -14.18 -9.67
N ALA A 231 39.71 -13.54 -10.80
CA ALA A 231 39.53 -12.10 -10.82
C ALA A 231 38.49 -11.82 -9.74
N ALA A 232 38.91 -11.09 -8.70
CA ALA A 232 38.03 -10.73 -7.61
C ALA A 232 36.75 -10.14 -8.23
N LEU A 233 35.60 -10.73 -7.91
CA LEU A 233 34.33 -10.17 -8.36
C LEU A 233 34.31 -8.70 -7.95
N PRO A 234 33.96 -7.78 -8.88
CA PRO A 234 33.94 -6.37 -8.55
C PRO A 234 33.03 -6.16 -7.33
N ILE A 235 33.57 -5.50 -6.31
CA ILE A 235 32.86 -5.17 -5.07
C ILE A 235 32.09 -3.88 -5.34
N PHE A 236 30.83 -3.85 -4.90
CA PHE A 236 30.01 -2.65 -5.01
C PHE A 236 30.64 -1.45 -4.31
N ASP A 237 30.87 -0.38 -5.07
CA ASP A 237 31.40 0.89 -4.57
C ASP A 237 30.25 1.90 -4.38
N PRO A 238 29.77 2.10 -3.13
CA PRO A 238 28.69 3.03 -2.87
C PRO A 238 29.05 4.47 -3.26
N ALA A 239 30.35 4.84 -3.32
CA ALA A 239 30.77 6.19 -3.71
C ALA A 239 30.30 6.58 -5.13
N GLN A 240 30.06 5.60 -6.01
CA GLN A 240 29.57 5.84 -7.37
C GLN A 240 28.06 6.10 -7.46
N VAL A 241 27.32 5.93 -6.37
CA VAL A 241 25.90 6.32 -6.35
C VAL A 241 25.82 7.84 -6.26
N ARG A 242 25.08 8.49 -7.16
CA ARG A 242 24.85 9.94 -7.12
C ARG A 242 23.43 10.24 -6.67
N LEU A 243 23.28 11.25 -5.82
CA LEU A 243 21.99 11.74 -5.39
C LEU A 243 21.68 13.05 -6.11
N VAL A 244 20.63 13.05 -6.92
CA VAL A 244 20.15 14.21 -7.67
C VAL A 244 18.80 14.61 -7.10
N THR A 245 18.63 15.90 -6.83
CA THR A 245 17.36 16.47 -6.39
C THR A 245 16.79 17.28 -7.54
N LEU A 246 15.52 17.15 -7.86
CA LEU A 246 14.84 17.84 -8.96
C LEU A 246 13.56 18.48 -8.43
N GLU A 247 13.32 19.73 -8.80
CA GLU A 247 12.06 20.40 -8.49
C GLU A 247 11.04 20.13 -9.58
N ARG A 248 9.81 19.79 -9.17
CA ARG A 248 8.69 19.62 -10.08
C ARG A 248 7.90 20.91 -10.16
N ARG A 249 7.81 21.49 -11.36
CA ARG A 249 7.16 22.78 -11.61
C ARG A 249 6.02 22.61 -12.62
N PRO A 250 4.90 23.36 -12.48
CA PRO A 250 3.81 23.30 -13.42
C PRO A 250 4.12 24.17 -14.64
N VAL A 251 3.88 23.66 -15.84
CA VAL A 251 3.88 24.47 -17.06
C VAL A 251 2.53 25.19 -17.14
N GLY A 252 2.54 26.52 -17.05
CA GLY A 252 1.30 27.33 -17.10
C GLY A 252 0.68 27.67 -15.73
N GLY A 253 1.38 27.39 -14.62
CA GLY A 253 1.05 27.97 -13.32
C GLY A 253 -0.13 27.31 -12.58
N SER A 254 -0.36 26.00 -12.71
CA SER A 254 -1.26 25.27 -11.81
C SER A 254 -0.70 23.90 -11.43
N CYS A 255 -0.71 23.57 -10.15
CA CYS A 255 -0.40 22.23 -9.65
C CYS A 255 -1.61 21.27 -9.72
N ALA A 256 -2.79 21.75 -10.17
CA ALA A 256 -4.01 20.95 -10.28
C ALA A 256 -4.21 20.46 -11.73
N GLY A 257 -4.27 19.13 -11.92
CA GLY A 257 -4.57 18.45 -13.19
C GLY A 257 -3.36 17.88 -13.95
N GLU A 258 -3.64 17.13 -15.01
CA GLU A 258 -2.69 16.58 -16.03
C GLU A 258 -1.94 17.66 -16.83
N GLN A 259 -1.75 18.86 -16.28
CA GLN A 259 -0.90 19.84 -16.93
C GLN A 259 0.53 19.32 -16.97
N ARG A 260 1.22 19.60 -18.09
CA ARG A 260 2.61 19.20 -18.30
C ARG A 260 3.45 19.76 -17.14
N THR A 261 4.21 18.90 -16.46
CA THR A 261 5.14 19.31 -15.41
C THR A 261 6.57 19.15 -15.90
N GLU A 262 7.43 20.12 -15.58
CA GLU A 262 8.86 20.05 -15.89
C GLU A 262 9.64 19.69 -14.63
N LEU A 263 10.63 18.82 -14.80
CA LEU A 263 11.64 18.53 -13.78
C LEU A 263 12.85 19.39 -14.10
N VAL A 264 13.28 20.20 -13.13
CA VAL A 264 14.43 21.09 -13.29
C VAL A 264 15.36 20.88 -12.11
N GLU A 265 16.68 20.93 -12.36
CA GLU A 265 17.65 20.95 -11.27
C GLU A 265 17.44 22.19 -10.38
N PRO A 266 17.69 22.10 -9.07
CA PRO A 266 17.38 23.17 -8.16
C PRO A 266 18.36 24.33 -8.38
N GLY A 267 17.82 25.52 -8.63
CA GLY A 267 18.59 26.75 -8.86
C GLY A 267 18.66 27.66 -7.64
N ARG A 268 19.65 28.56 -7.60
CA ARG A 268 19.79 29.60 -6.54
C ARG A 268 18.75 30.73 -6.66
N GLU A 269 18.19 30.94 -7.84
CA GLU A 269 17.12 31.91 -8.10
C GLU A 269 15.86 31.16 -8.54
N THR A 270 14.82 31.18 -7.70
CA THR A 270 13.57 30.46 -7.95
C THR A 270 12.52 31.37 -8.58
N PRO A 271 12.06 31.10 -9.81
CA PRO A 271 10.72 31.52 -10.23
C PRO A 271 9.67 30.83 -9.34
N PRO A 272 8.55 31.47 -9.01
CA PRO A 272 7.54 30.89 -8.13
C PRO A 272 6.81 29.70 -8.77
N GLY A 273 6.44 28.70 -7.95
CA GLY A 273 5.55 27.60 -8.35
C GLY A 273 6.17 26.21 -8.31
N VAL A 274 6.65 25.74 -7.15
CA VAL A 274 7.06 24.34 -6.98
C VAL A 274 5.86 23.49 -6.54
N CYS A 275 5.57 22.42 -7.28
CA CYS A 275 4.50 21.47 -6.98
C CYS A 275 5.01 20.23 -6.22
N GLY A 276 6.33 19.98 -6.21
CA GLY A 276 6.91 18.86 -5.51
C GLY A 276 8.41 18.72 -5.73
N LEU A 277 8.97 17.72 -5.08
CA LEU A 277 10.37 17.32 -5.15
C LEU A 277 10.45 15.91 -5.73
N VAL A 278 11.38 15.67 -6.65
CA VAL A 278 11.78 14.33 -7.06
C VAL A 278 13.24 14.17 -6.66
N VAL A 279 13.54 13.08 -5.99
CA VAL A 279 14.92 12.77 -5.60
C VAL A 279 15.31 11.44 -6.21
N GLN A 280 16.45 11.40 -6.86
CA GLN A 280 16.95 10.27 -7.63
C GLN A 280 18.30 9.83 -7.08
N ALA A 281 18.40 8.56 -6.71
CA ALA A 281 19.68 7.87 -6.60
C ALA A 281 20.01 7.27 -7.97
N ILE A 282 21.24 7.42 -8.44
CA ILE A 282 21.71 6.93 -9.75
C ILE A 282 22.94 6.04 -9.52
N ASN A 283 22.90 4.78 -9.94
CA ASN A 283 24.04 3.87 -9.76
C ASN A 283 25.09 4.10 -10.85
N GLY A 284 26.20 4.76 -10.52
CA GLY A 284 27.34 4.88 -11.41
C GLY A 284 28.27 3.67 -11.40
N ASP A 285 28.07 2.72 -10.49
CA ASP A 285 28.93 1.55 -10.36
C ASP A 285 28.65 0.50 -11.45
N ALA A 286 29.68 -0.26 -11.80
CA ALA A 286 29.58 -1.40 -12.71
C ALA A 286 28.90 -2.62 -12.06
N THR A 287 28.57 -2.54 -10.76
CA THR A 287 27.92 -3.61 -10.01
C THR A 287 26.62 -3.15 -9.34
N GLY A 288 25.74 -4.11 -9.05
CA GLY A 288 24.47 -3.83 -8.41
C GLY A 288 24.61 -3.68 -6.90
N GLY A 289 23.79 -2.81 -6.31
CA GLY A 289 23.68 -2.62 -4.87
C GLY A 289 22.24 -2.74 -4.38
N PHE A 290 22.00 -2.29 -3.16
CA PHE A 290 20.67 -2.13 -2.59
C PHE A 290 20.56 -0.74 -1.97
N VAL A 291 19.42 -0.10 -2.20
CA VAL A 291 19.19 1.29 -1.81
C VAL A 291 17.90 1.43 -1.00
N TRP A 292 17.98 2.26 0.03
CA TRP A 292 16.81 2.83 0.70
C TRP A 292 16.88 4.35 0.54
N LEU A 293 15.89 4.93 -0.12
CA LEU A 293 15.78 6.36 -0.34
C LEU A 293 14.51 6.85 0.36
N ILE A 294 14.67 7.77 1.31
CA ILE A 294 13.59 8.28 2.16
C ILE A 294 13.61 9.80 2.06
N ALA A 295 12.46 10.41 1.84
CA ALA A 295 12.30 11.86 1.93
C ALA A 295 11.21 12.19 2.96
N VAL A 296 11.49 13.14 3.86
CA VAL A 296 10.58 13.60 4.93
C VAL A 296 10.56 15.12 5.00
N VAL A 297 9.50 15.70 5.55
CA VAL A 297 9.45 17.14 5.85
C VAL A 297 10.04 17.43 7.23
N GLU A 298 10.90 18.44 7.30
CA GLU A 298 11.51 18.93 8.53
C GLU A 298 10.62 20.02 9.18
N GLY A 299 10.17 19.79 10.42
CA GLY A 299 9.36 20.74 11.19
C GLY A 299 8.42 20.08 12.20
N THR A 300 7.76 20.86 13.06
CA THR A 300 6.78 20.33 14.01
C THR A 300 5.48 19.95 13.28
N PHE A 301 5.13 18.66 13.35
CA PHE A 301 3.95 18.02 12.75
C PHE A 301 2.63 18.77 12.96
N ARG A 302 2.52 19.63 13.99
CA ARG A 302 1.33 20.45 14.27
C ARG A 302 1.03 21.51 13.19
N GLU A 303 2.04 22.08 12.52
CA GLU A 303 1.81 23.05 11.45
C GLU A 303 1.40 22.39 10.12
N TYR A 304 1.61 21.08 9.97
CA TYR A 304 1.28 20.29 8.78
C TYR A 304 0.14 19.29 9.05
N SER A 305 -0.66 19.56 10.09
CA SER A 305 -1.65 18.64 10.64
C SER A 305 -2.81 18.38 9.69
N GLY A 306 -2.68 17.30 8.94
CA GLY A 306 -3.75 16.65 8.21
C GLY A 306 -3.17 15.73 7.16
N ASN A 307 -2.67 14.55 7.58
CA ASN A 307 -2.38 13.28 6.87
C ASN A 307 -2.02 13.24 5.36
N ALA A 308 -1.80 14.37 4.71
CA ALA A 308 -1.29 14.49 3.37
C ALA A 308 0.21 14.20 3.43
N LYS A 309 0.53 12.91 3.23
CA LYS A 309 1.88 12.37 3.12
C LYS A 309 2.83 13.34 2.44
N SER A 310 3.73 13.91 3.22
CA SER A 310 4.93 14.58 2.71
C SER A 310 6.16 13.69 2.93
N PHE A 311 5.93 12.37 2.96
CA PHE A 311 6.95 11.36 2.99
C PHE A 311 6.76 10.36 1.85
N ASP A 312 7.86 9.92 1.26
CA ASP A 312 7.90 8.85 0.26
C ASP A 312 9.18 8.03 0.46
N ILE A 313 9.09 6.73 0.20
CA ILE A 313 10.16 5.77 0.45
C ILE A 313 10.27 4.83 -0.76
N ALA A 314 11.47 4.75 -1.33
CA ALA A 314 11.82 3.76 -2.35
C ALA A 314 12.88 2.82 -1.80
N VAL A 315 12.62 1.51 -1.93
CA VAL A 315 13.50 0.44 -1.44
C VAL A 315 13.64 -0.61 -2.53
N GLY A 316 14.87 -1.01 -2.85
CA GLY A 316 15.07 -2.07 -3.82
C GLY A 316 16.52 -2.35 -4.19
N SER A 317 16.70 -3.45 -4.93
CA SER A 317 17.94 -3.75 -5.63
C SER A 317 18.19 -2.71 -6.71
N PHE A 318 19.46 -2.42 -6.96
CA PHE A 318 19.86 -1.28 -7.77
C PHE A 318 20.97 -1.65 -8.74
N ALA A 319 20.59 -2.02 -9.97
CA ALA A 319 21.49 -2.47 -11.02
C ALA A 319 22.41 -1.33 -11.55
N PRO A 320 23.52 -1.67 -12.25
CA PRO A 320 24.37 -0.67 -12.90
C PRO A 320 23.57 0.26 -13.82
N GLY A 321 23.71 1.57 -13.64
CA GLY A 321 22.99 2.58 -14.43
C GLY A 321 21.50 2.72 -14.11
N GLU A 322 20.96 1.95 -13.16
CA GLU A 322 19.58 2.11 -12.73
C GLU A 322 19.40 3.44 -11.97
N THR A 323 18.16 3.93 -11.96
CA THR A 323 17.74 5.11 -11.17
C THR A 323 16.58 4.71 -10.26
N VAL A 324 16.73 4.98 -8.97
CA VAL A 324 15.67 4.81 -7.96
C VAL A 324 15.24 6.19 -7.51
N GLU A 325 13.93 6.43 -7.50
CA GLU A 325 13.39 7.75 -7.21
C GLU A 325 12.28 7.74 -6.17
N VAL A 326 12.23 8.83 -5.40
CA VAL A 326 11.10 9.17 -4.52
C VAL A 326 10.50 10.49 -4.95
N ARG A 327 9.19 10.62 -4.85
CA ARG A 327 8.43 11.80 -5.26
C ARG A 327 7.65 12.34 -4.07
N VAL A 328 7.98 13.54 -3.66
CA VAL A 328 7.26 14.23 -2.59
C VAL A 328 6.43 15.35 -3.17
N ALA A 329 5.12 15.26 -3.02
CA ALA A 329 4.23 16.35 -3.39
C ALA A 329 4.27 17.44 -2.31
N SER A 330 4.43 18.70 -2.71
CA SER A 330 4.16 19.80 -1.79
C SER A 330 2.65 19.97 -1.73
N PRO A 331 2.02 19.91 -0.55
CA PRO A 331 0.58 20.11 -0.47
C PRO A 331 0.21 21.52 -0.97
N SER A 332 -0.85 21.61 -1.76
CA SER A 332 -1.27 22.86 -2.43
C SER A 332 -1.67 23.97 -1.45
N TRP A 333 -1.94 23.62 -0.20
CA TRP A 333 -2.32 24.54 0.89
C TRP A 333 -1.11 25.13 1.63
N VAL A 334 0.11 24.64 1.40
CA VAL A 334 1.30 25.16 2.08
C VAL A 334 1.68 26.51 1.48
N ARG A 335 1.65 27.57 2.30
CA ARG A 335 1.99 28.96 1.92
C ARG A 335 3.35 29.43 2.45
N ARG A 336 4.07 28.57 3.19
CA ARG A 336 5.40 28.87 3.75
C ARG A 336 6.44 27.92 3.16
N PRO A 337 7.72 28.35 3.04
CA PRO A 337 8.78 27.45 2.61
C PRO A 337 8.86 26.19 3.49
N VAL A 338 8.94 25.03 2.84
CA VAL A 338 9.10 23.72 3.49
C VAL A 338 10.53 23.25 3.30
N VAL A 339 11.12 22.65 4.32
CA VAL A 339 12.42 21.98 4.19
C VAL A 339 12.16 20.49 4.12
N PHE A 340 12.59 19.87 3.02
CA PHE A 340 12.62 18.41 2.88
C PHE A 340 14.00 17.92 3.29
N ARG A 341 14.01 16.85 4.08
CA ARG A 341 15.20 16.12 4.44
C ARG A 341 15.15 14.75 3.77
N VAL A 342 16.21 14.41 3.05
CA VAL A 342 16.35 13.15 2.34
C VAL A 342 17.46 12.36 3.00
N LEU A 343 17.23 11.06 3.18
CA LEU A 343 18.20 10.06 3.59
C LEU A 343 18.34 9.02 2.48
N LEU A 344 19.56 8.87 1.99
CA LEU A 344 19.97 7.81 1.09
C LEU A 344 20.83 6.84 1.89
N VAL A 345 20.46 5.57 1.90
CA VAL A 345 21.24 4.48 2.49
C VAL A 345 21.58 3.51 1.38
N VAL A 346 22.86 3.19 1.24
CA VAL A 346 23.35 2.30 0.19
C VAL A 346 24.16 1.16 0.82
N SER A 347 23.96 -0.05 0.29
CA SER A 347 24.74 -1.22 0.67
C SER A 347 24.92 -2.19 -0.51
N GLY A 348 25.79 -3.18 -0.37
CA GLY A 348 26.02 -4.20 -1.40
C GLY A 348 24.89 -5.24 -1.53
N GLY A 349 23.86 -5.21 -0.70
CA GLY A 349 22.76 -6.19 -0.74
C GLY A 349 21.65 -5.90 0.26
N ASP A 350 20.52 -6.59 0.13
CA ASP A 350 19.40 -6.39 1.05
C ASP A 350 19.80 -6.72 2.51
N ARG A 351 19.38 -5.87 3.43
CA ARG A 351 19.72 -5.92 4.86
C ARG A 351 18.47 -5.71 5.71
N GLU A 352 18.08 -6.75 6.43
CA GLU A 352 16.88 -6.74 7.28
C GLU A 352 17.01 -5.77 8.46
N ASP A 353 18.23 -5.62 9.00
CA ASP A 353 18.53 -4.68 10.08
C ASP A 353 18.36 -3.22 9.65
N VAL A 354 18.71 -2.89 8.40
CA VAL A 354 18.43 -1.57 7.80
C VAL A 354 16.94 -1.35 7.65
N SER A 355 16.23 -2.32 7.05
CA SER A 355 14.77 -2.23 6.88
C SER A 355 14.03 -2.09 8.22
N ARG A 356 14.54 -2.71 9.29
CA ARG A 356 14.00 -2.57 10.64
C ARG A 356 14.31 -1.22 11.27
N ALA A 357 15.53 -0.71 11.11
CA ALA A 357 15.92 0.61 11.62
C ALA A 357 15.13 1.75 10.95
N LEU A 358 14.79 1.58 9.67
CA LEU A 358 14.01 2.53 8.89
C LEU A 358 12.48 2.40 9.10
N ALA A 359 12.02 1.37 9.81
CA ALA A 359 10.59 1.19 10.10
C ALA A 359 10.11 2.29 11.07
N GLY A 360 9.14 3.10 10.66
CA GLY A 360 8.66 4.23 11.46
C GLY A 360 9.41 5.53 11.23
N ALA A 361 10.33 5.57 10.25
CA ALA A 361 11.08 6.78 9.88
C ALA A 361 10.18 7.99 9.57
N GLU A 362 8.94 7.74 9.14
CA GLU A 362 7.90 8.72 8.85
C GLU A 362 7.41 9.51 10.07
N THR A 363 7.65 9.00 11.29
CA THR A 363 7.23 9.62 12.56
C THR A 363 8.37 10.26 13.33
N LEU A 364 9.60 10.14 12.85
CA LEU A 364 10.79 10.60 13.56
C LEU A 364 10.83 12.12 13.63
N SER A 365 11.18 12.64 14.82
CA SER A 365 11.56 14.04 14.94
C SER A 365 12.88 14.31 14.21
N THR A 366 13.21 15.58 13.96
CA THR A 366 14.50 15.96 13.35
C THR A 366 15.69 15.34 14.09
N ASN A 367 15.67 15.38 15.43
CA ASN A 367 16.74 14.82 16.26
C ASN A 367 16.78 13.29 16.21
N ASP A 368 15.63 12.63 16.02
CA ASP A 368 15.59 11.17 15.87
C ASP A 368 16.11 10.75 14.49
N PHE A 369 15.91 11.58 13.47
CA PHE A 369 16.41 11.36 12.13
C PHE A 369 17.95 11.46 12.05
N ASP A 370 18.55 12.43 12.76
CA ASP A 370 20.00 12.54 12.91
C ASP A 370 20.58 11.28 13.57
N ARG A 371 19.98 10.85 14.68
CA ARG A 371 20.40 9.64 15.40
C ARG A 371 20.27 8.38 14.55
N LEU A 372 19.21 8.26 13.76
CA LEU A 372 19.04 7.16 12.82
C LEU A 372 20.15 7.13 11.77
N ALA A 373 20.51 8.29 11.19
CA ALA A 373 21.59 8.37 10.22
C ALA A 373 22.95 7.95 10.83
N GLU A 374 23.25 8.41 12.04
CA GLU A 374 24.45 8.01 12.79
C GLU A 374 24.49 6.50 13.07
N GLN A 375 23.38 5.92 13.54
CA GLN A 375 23.27 4.48 13.77
C GLN A 375 23.52 3.65 12.50
N LEU A 376 23.02 4.10 11.36
CA LEU A 376 23.22 3.42 10.08
C LEU A 376 24.69 3.50 9.62
N ILE A 377 25.37 4.63 9.87
CA ILE A 377 26.81 4.78 9.61
C ILE A 377 27.61 3.80 10.49
N GLU A 378 27.25 3.66 11.76
CA GLU A 378 27.89 2.72 12.69
C GLU A 378 27.73 1.25 12.24
N LEU A 379 26.67 0.93 11.49
CA LEU A 379 26.46 -0.38 10.85
C LEU A 379 27.29 -0.60 9.57
N GLY A 380 28.18 0.34 9.24
CA GLY A 380 29.09 0.29 8.09
C GLY A 380 28.42 0.57 6.74
N LEU A 381 27.30 1.30 6.74
CA LEU A 381 26.55 1.64 5.53
C LEU A 381 27.01 3.00 4.97
N ASP A 382 26.90 3.17 3.65
CA ASP A 382 27.05 4.50 3.06
C ASP A 382 25.73 5.24 3.24
N VAL A 383 25.77 6.30 4.03
CA VAL A 383 24.59 7.10 4.38
C VAL A 383 24.83 8.53 3.94
N ARG A 384 23.89 9.09 3.18
CA ARG A 384 23.95 10.47 2.70
C ARG A 384 22.67 11.19 3.03
N THR A 385 22.80 12.43 3.46
CA THR A 385 21.65 13.29 3.75
C THR A 385 21.68 14.55 2.89
N VAL A 386 20.50 14.94 2.40
CA VAL A 386 20.31 16.20 1.66
C VAL A 386 19.16 16.95 2.31
N ARG A 387 19.34 18.25 2.50
CA ARG A 387 18.29 19.17 2.93
C ARG A 387 17.96 20.09 1.77
N HIS A 388 16.71 20.09 1.34
CA HIS A 388 16.24 20.92 0.23
C HIS A 388 15.08 21.79 0.66
N ARG A 389 15.22 23.11 0.52
CA ARG A 389 14.16 24.06 0.87
C ARG A 389 13.32 24.37 -0.36
N VAL A 390 12.05 24.00 -0.31
CA VAL A 390 11.06 24.28 -1.36
C VAL A 390 10.29 25.55 -1.02
N GLN A 391 10.26 26.50 -1.95
CA GLN A 391 9.42 27.69 -1.82
C GLN A 391 8.06 27.45 -2.50
N PRO A 392 6.94 27.52 -1.76
CA PRO A 392 5.63 27.38 -2.36
C PRO A 392 5.29 28.57 -3.24
N ARG A 393 4.22 28.43 -4.01
CA ARG A 393 3.64 29.53 -4.78
C ARG A 393 3.24 30.68 -3.85
N ALA A 394 3.58 31.91 -4.24
CA ALA A 394 3.12 33.14 -3.58
C ALA A 394 1.61 33.35 -3.76
#